data_AF-A0A949ID56-F1
#
_entry.id   AF-A0A949ID56-F1
#
_cell.length_a   1.000
_cell.length_b   1.000
_cell.length_c   1.000
_cell.angle_alpha   90.00
_cell.angle_beta   90.00
_cell.angle_gamma   90.00
#
_symmetry.space_group_name_H-M   'P 1'
#
loop_
_entity.id
_entity.type
_entity.pdbx_description
1 polymer ?
#
loop_
_entity_poly.entity_id
_entity_poly.type
_entity_poly.pdbx_seq_one_letter_code
_entity_poly.pdbx_strand_id
1 'polypeptide(L)' 'DDAVKVGKNFVLEAGDSITLKTGSASITMKKDGTISIEGKDINIKASGDLNQAASGKINVKASGDVVIKGSKVLNN' A
#
# COMPACT_ATOMS: atom_id res chain seq x y z
N ASP A 1 -22.16 3.42 -14.58
CA ASP A 1 -20.70 3.41 -14.41
C ASP A 1 -20.18 4.82 -14.53
N ASP A 2 -19.54 5.31 -13.48
CA ASP A 2 -18.88 6.60 -13.48
C ASP A 2 -17.38 6.39 -13.67
N ALA A 3 -16.79 7.07 -14.65
CA ALA A 3 -15.37 6.95 -14.97
C ALA A 3 -14.71 8.32 -15.00
N VAL A 4 -13.56 8.43 -14.34
CA VAL A 4 -12.72 9.64 -14.35
C VAL A 4 -11.47 9.35 -15.18
N LYS A 5 -11.31 10.04 -16.32
CA LYS A 5 -10.14 9.90 -17.20
C LYS A 5 -9.34 11.20 -17.20
N VAL A 6 -8.07 11.12 -16.78
CA VAL A 6 -7.16 12.28 -16.68
C VAL A 6 -5.97 12.08 -17.61
N GLY A 7 -5.69 13.06 -18.48
CA GLY A 7 -4.67 12.93 -19.54
C GLY A 7 -3.23 13.23 -19.12
N LYS A 8 -3.03 13.87 -17.97
CA LYS A 8 -1.68 14.20 -17.44
C LYS A 8 -1.63 13.96 -15.94
N ASN A 9 -2.06 14.94 -15.14
CA ASN A 9 -1.92 14.92 -13.68
C ASN A 9 -3.29 14.97 -13.01
N PHE A 10 -3.52 14.08 -12.05
CA PHE A 10 -4.68 14.13 -11.16
C PHE A 10 -4.20 14.43 -9.75
N VAL A 11 -4.74 15.50 -9.15
CA VAL A 11 -4.43 15.90 -7.77
C VAL A 11 -5.71 15.84 -6.97
N LEU A 12 -5.66 15.15 -5.83
CA LEU A 12 -6.75 15.04 -4.88
C LEU A 12 -6.24 15.53 -3.52
N GLU A 13 -6.81 16.63 -3.03
CA GLU A 13 -6.41 17.28 -1.79
C GLU A 13 -7.60 17.31 -0.82
N ALA A 14 -7.34 16.95 0.45
CA ALA A 14 -8.32 17.00 1.51
C ALA A 14 -7.65 17.51 2.79
N GLY A 15 -8.37 18.33 3.58
CA GLY A 15 -7.81 18.95 4.79
C GLY A 15 -7.59 18.01 5.97
N ASP A 16 -8.23 16.83 5.98
CA ASP A 16 -8.15 15.90 7.11
C ASP A 16 -7.82 14.46 6.68
N SER A 17 -8.59 13.88 5.75
CA SER A 17 -8.31 12.54 5.24
C SER A 17 -8.90 12.28 3.85
N ILE A 18 -8.33 11.29 3.16
CA ILE A 18 -8.85 10.69 1.93
C ILE A 18 -9.09 9.21 2.22
N THR A 19 -10.28 8.69 1.91
CA THR A 19 -10.61 7.27 2.05
C THR A 19 -11.21 6.74 0.75
N LEU A 20 -10.60 5.71 0.18
CA LEU A 20 -11.11 4.92 -0.95
C LEU A 20 -11.64 3.60 -0.38
N LYS A 21 -12.96 3.41 -0.32
CA LYS A 21 -13.59 2.27 0.35
C LYS A 21 -14.56 1.52 -0.56
N THR A 22 -14.56 0.20 -0.43
CA THR A 22 -15.57 -0.67 -1.06
C THR A 22 -15.83 -1.86 -0.13
N GLY A 23 -17.05 -1.94 0.42
CA GLY A 23 -17.39 -2.97 1.42
C GLY A 23 -16.43 -2.92 2.62
N SER A 24 -15.72 -4.03 2.87
CA SER A 24 -14.73 -4.18 3.95
C SER A 24 -13.30 -3.79 3.58
N ALA A 25 -13.02 -3.46 2.31
CA ALA A 25 -11.69 -3.03 1.88
C ALA A 25 -11.58 -1.51 1.87
N SER A 26 -10.43 -0.98 2.27
CA SER A 26 -10.17 0.46 2.25
C SER A 26 -8.70 0.84 2.07
N ILE A 27 -8.47 1.99 1.45
CA ILE A 27 -7.20 2.71 1.44
C ILE A 27 -7.46 4.08 2.06
N THR A 28 -6.72 4.43 3.12
CA THR A 28 -6.93 5.67 3.86
C THR A 28 -5.63 6.44 4.01
N MET A 29 -5.67 7.75 3.75
CA MET A 29 -4.58 8.69 3.96
C MET A 29 -5.05 9.78 4.93
N LYS A 30 -4.25 10.09 5.95
CA LYS A 30 -4.57 11.10 6.98
C LYS A 30 -3.61 12.27 6.91
N LYS A 31 -4.03 13.42 7.46
CA LYS A 31 -3.20 14.64 7.58
C LYS A 31 -1.89 14.45 8.36
N ASP A 32 -1.80 13.41 9.20
CA ASP A 32 -0.59 13.06 9.95
C ASP A 32 0.42 12.24 9.14
N GLY A 33 0.13 11.95 7.86
CA GLY A 33 0.96 11.14 6.97
C GLY A 33 0.72 9.63 7.07
N THR A 34 -0.16 9.17 7.97
CA THR A 34 -0.50 7.75 8.07
C THR A 34 -1.25 7.30 6.82
N ILE A 35 -0.78 6.20 6.23
CA ILE A 35 -1.45 5.50 5.13
C ILE A 35 -1.80 4.08 5.60
N SER A 36 -3.07 3.69 5.47
CA SER A 36 -3.55 2.33 5.78
C SER A 36 -4.14 1.67 4.54
N ILE A 37 -3.83 0.40 4.33
CA ILE A 37 -4.40 -0.45 3.28
C ILE A 37 -4.95 -1.70 3.96
N GLU A 38 -6.26 -1.89 3.91
CA GLU A 38 -6.97 -2.94 4.63
C GLU A 38 -7.84 -3.74 3.67
N GLY A 39 -7.80 -5.07 3.81
CA GLY A 39 -8.58 -6.00 2.99
C GLY A 39 -8.36 -7.44 3.45
N LYS A 40 -9.21 -8.35 2.97
CA LYS A 40 -9.06 -9.79 3.24
C LYS A 40 -7.79 -10.35 2.61
N ASP A 41 -7.60 -10.08 1.31
CA ASP A 41 -6.46 -10.52 0.52
C ASP A 41 -5.82 -9.30 -0.17
N ILE A 42 -4.51 -9.10 0.00
CA ILE A 42 -3.76 -7.98 -0.62
C ILE A 42 -2.66 -8.58 -1.51
N ASN A 43 -2.80 -8.42 -2.82
CA ASN A 43 -1.85 -8.91 -3.82
C ASN A 43 -1.09 -7.75 -4.46
N ILE A 44 0.23 -7.72 -4.31
CA ILE A 44 1.11 -6.70 -4.91
C ILE A 44 2.03 -7.40 -5.92
N LYS A 45 1.96 -6.99 -7.19
CA LYS A 45 2.81 -7.52 -8.27
C LYS A 45 3.49 -6.35 -8.97
N ALA A 46 4.82 -6.41 -9.08
CA ALA A 46 5.63 -5.42 -9.78
C ALA A 46 6.45 -6.11 -10.88
N SER A 47 6.61 -5.44 -12.03
CA SER A 47 7.48 -5.89 -13.11
C SER A 47 8.94 -5.43 -12.96
N GLY A 48 9.16 -4.39 -12.16
CA GLY A 48 10.48 -3.91 -11.74
C GLY A 48 10.66 -4.12 -10.23
N ASP A 49 11.23 -3.13 -9.55
CA ASP A 49 11.55 -3.23 -8.13
C ASP A 49 10.38 -2.82 -7.23
N LEU A 50 10.29 -3.48 -6.07
CA LEU A 50 9.46 -3.06 -4.94
C LEU A 50 10.38 -2.57 -3.81
N ASN A 51 10.44 -1.26 -3.60
CA ASN A 51 11.32 -0.64 -2.61
C ASN A 51 10.57 -0.27 -1.33
N GLN A 52 10.86 -0.96 -0.23
CA GLN A 52 10.29 -0.70 1.10
C GLN A 52 11.42 -0.23 2.04
N ALA A 53 11.46 1.06 2.37
CA ALA A 53 12.43 1.65 3.28
C ALA A 53 11.72 2.45 4.38
N ALA A 54 12.19 2.34 5.62
CA ALA A 54 11.69 3.10 6.75
C ALA A 54 12.86 3.68 7.54
N SER A 55 12.70 4.90 8.07
CA SER A 55 13.68 5.50 9.00
C SER A 55 13.68 4.80 10.37
N GLY A 56 12.57 4.17 10.74
CA GLY A 56 12.42 3.40 11.97
C GLY A 56 12.54 1.90 11.73
N LYS A 57 11.39 1.20 11.74
CA LYS A 57 11.32 -0.26 11.63
C LYS A 57 10.29 -0.66 10.58
N ILE A 58 10.56 -1.78 9.90
CA ILE A 58 9.57 -2.50 9.09
C ILE A 58 9.15 -3.73 9.89
N ASN A 59 7.86 -3.83 10.22
CA ASN A 59 7.31 -4.96 10.94
C ASN A 59 6.56 -5.88 9.97
N VAL A 60 6.92 -7.16 9.95
CA VAL A 60 6.20 -8.20 9.20
C VAL A 60 5.68 -9.22 10.21
N LYS A 61 4.35 -9.31 10.35
CA LYS A 61 3.69 -10.22 11.29
C LYS A 61 2.72 -11.12 10.54
N ALA A 62 2.92 -12.43 10.63
CA ALA A 62 2.03 -13.45 10.10
C ALA A 62 1.63 -14.42 11.21
N SER A 63 0.41 -14.95 11.14
CA SER A 63 -0.04 -16.06 11.99
C SER A 63 0.46 -17.42 11.48
N GLY A 64 0.84 -17.50 10.21
CA GLY A 64 1.48 -18.65 9.58
C GLY A 64 2.84 -18.27 9.00
N ASP A 65 3.19 -18.86 7.86
CA ASP A 65 4.51 -18.69 7.26
C ASP A 65 4.69 -17.36 6.53
N VAL A 66 5.90 -16.81 6.64
CA VAL A 66 6.41 -15.77 5.74
C VAL A 66 7.31 -16.45 4.71
N VAL A 67 6.84 -16.55 3.47
CA VAL A 67 7.58 -17.19 2.38
C VAL A 67 8.24 -16.14 1.51
N ILE A 68 9.57 -16.11 1.48
CA ILE A 68 10.37 -15.21 0.65
C ILE A 68 11.07 -16.02 -0.43
N LYS A 69 10.78 -15.75 -1.71
CA LYS A 69 11.42 -16.39 -2.85
C LYS A 69 12.18 -15.34 -3.65
N GLY A 70 13.50 -15.48 -3.68
CA GLY A 70 14.38 -14.66 -4.50
C GLY A 70 15.60 -15.47 -4.93
N SER A 71 16.22 -15.10 -6.03
CA SER A 71 17.51 -15.68 -6.46
C SER A 71 18.62 -15.40 -5.43
N LYS A 72 18.48 -14.34 -4.64
CA LYS A 72 19.33 -13.98 -3.51
C LYS A 72 18.52 -13.27 -2.43
N VAL A 73 18.72 -13.64 -1.17
CA VAL A 73 18.15 -12.95 0.00
C VAL A 73 19.30 -12.58 0.92
N LEU A 74 19.45 -11.27 1.20
CA LEU A 74 20.43 -10.75 2.14
C LEU A 74 19.74 -10.46 3.48
N ASN A 75 20.32 -10.91 4.57
CA ASN A 75 19.87 -10.66 5.94
C ASN A 75 21.11 -10.41 6.81
N ASN A 76 21.44 -9.14 7.04
CA ASN A 76 22.65 -8.68 7.74
C ASN A 76 22.27 -7.70 8.85
#